data_AF-A0A9D6KYY0-F1
#
_entry.id   AF-A0A9D6KYY0-F1
#
_cell.length_a   1.000
_cell.length_b   1.000
_cell.length_c   1.000
_cell.angle_alpha   90.00
_cell.angle_beta   90.00
_cell.angle_gamma   90.00
#
_symmetry.space_group_name_H-M   'P 1'
#
loop_
_entity.id
_entity.type
_entity.pdbx_description
1 polymer ?
#
loop_
_entity_poly.entity_id
_entity_poly.type
_entity_poly.pdbx_seq_one_letter_code
_entity_poly.pdbx_strand_id
1 'polypeptide(L)'
;MADVRTLFVSKLYQATLADTAALNRDLAKACRAIAADDKAGQRWSREQGYPGYTSYASLNDLPMRDPAFAALKRDLDKHAAAFAKTLHLELGGK
;
A
#
# COMPACT_ATOMS: atom_id res chain seq x y z
N MET A 1 3.04 -41.19 -22.39
CA MET A 1 2.76 -40.82 -20.98
C MET A 1 2.41 -39.35 -20.96
N ALA A 2 1.34 -38.96 -20.26
CA ALA A 2 0.98 -37.54 -20.13
C ALA A 2 1.79 -36.91 -18.99
N ASP A 3 2.25 -35.67 -19.19
CA ASP A 3 2.98 -34.87 -18.21
C ASP A 3 2.34 -33.47 -18.12
N VAL A 4 2.42 -32.84 -16.94
CA VAL A 4 1.84 -31.52 -16.67
C VAL A 4 2.97 -30.53 -16.45
N ARG A 5 3.03 -29.48 -17.28
CA ARG A 5 4.02 -28.41 -17.17
C ARG A 5 3.40 -27.12 -16.66
N THR A 6 4.00 -26.56 -15.61
CA THR A 6 3.64 -25.26 -15.06
C THR A 6 4.56 -24.20 -15.66
N LEU A 7 4.01 -23.30 -16.47
CA LEU A 7 4.76 -22.28 -17.18
C LEU A 7 4.15 -20.90 -16.91
N PHE A 8 5.01 -19.88 -16.74
CA PHE A 8 4.63 -18.46 -16.64
C PHE A 8 3.56 -18.12 -15.59
N VAL A 9 3.65 -18.72 -14.41
CA VAL A 9 2.66 -18.49 -13.33
C VAL A 9 2.71 -17.06 -12.79
N SER A 10 1.55 -16.45 -12.65
CA SER A 10 1.38 -15.24 -11.84
C SER A 10 1.22 -15.65 -10.38
N LYS A 11 2.14 -15.21 -9.51
CA LYS A 11 2.02 -15.44 -8.07
C LYS A 11 1.20 -14.30 -7.44
N LEU A 12 0.30 -14.65 -6.53
CA LEU A 12 -0.43 -13.71 -5.69
C LEU A 12 0.11 -13.81 -4.26
N TYR A 13 0.59 -12.69 -3.69
CA TYR A 13 1.01 -12.60 -2.30
C TYR A 13 -0.16 -12.15 -1.43
N GLN A 14 -0.55 -12.98 -0.47
CA GLN A 14 -1.59 -12.67 0.50
C GLN A 14 -1.07 -13.01 1.92
N ALA A 15 -1.03 -12.02 2.78
CA ALA A 15 -0.57 -12.16 4.16
C ALA A 15 -1.32 -11.20 5.09
N THR A 16 -1.40 -11.57 6.36
CA THR A 16 -1.93 -10.70 7.42
C THR A 16 -0.77 -9.93 8.06
N LEU A 17 -0.98 -8.63 8.28
CA LEU A 17 -0.09 -7.84 9.12
C LEU A 17 -0.38 -8.14 10.60
N ALA A 18 0.63 -8.65 11.32
CA ALA A 18 0.51 -8.99 12.74
C ALA A 18 0.41 -7.74 13.64
N ASP A 19 -0.25 -7.87 14.79
CA ASP A 19 -0.32 -6.86 15.86
C ASP A 19 -0.80 -5.45 15.41
N THR A 20 -1.66 -5.39 14.41
CA THR A 20 -2.10 -4.13 13.79
C THR A 20 -3.27 -3.43 14.48
N ALA A 21 -3.79 -3.94 15.61
CA ALA A 21 -5.00 -3.38 16.22
C ALA A 21 -4.86 -1.89 16.59
N ALA A 22 -3.72 -1.50 17.17
CA ALA A 22 -3.43 -0.10 17.47
C ALA A 22 -3.17 0.71 16.19
N LEU A 23 -2.32 0.18 15.31
CA LEU A 23 -1.99 0.81 14.02
C LEU A 23 -3.24 1.09 13.17
N ASN A 24 -4.18 0.16 13.10
CA ASN A 24 -5.43 0.32 12.36
C ASN A 24 -6.31 1.44 12.92
N ARG A 25 -6.37 1.61 14.24
CA ARG A 25 -7.09 2.74 14.85
C ARG A 25 -6.45 4.07 14.46
N ASP A 26 -5.12 4.15 14.53
CA ASP A 26 -4.37 5.36 14.22
C ASP A 26 -4.47 5.70 12.72
N LEU A 27 -4.32 4.70 11.84
CA LEU A 27 -4.54 4.84 10.39
C LEU A 27 -5.97 5.29 10.09
N ALA A 28 -6.98 4.69 10.72
CA ALA A 28 -8.37 5.06 10.48
C ALA A 28 -8.67 6.50 10.92
N LYS A 29 -8.00 7.01 11.96
CA LYS A 29 -8.06 8.42 12.36
C LYS A 29 -7.35 9.30 11.34
N ALA A 30 -6.11 8.96 10.97
CA ALA A 30 -5.29 9.69 10.02
C ALA A 30 -5.97 9.81 8.64
N CYS A 31 -6.49 8.71 8.09
CA CYS A 31 -7.21 8.70 6.83
C CYS A 31 -8.40 9.68 6.82
N ARG A 32 -9.19 9.73 7.90
CA ARG A 32 -10.33 10.65 8.00
C ARG A 32 -9.90 12.11 8.12
N ALA A 33 -8.87 12.39 8.92
CA ALA A 33 -8.34 13.74 9.09
C ALA A 33 -7.76 14.27 7.76
N ILE A 34 -6.89 13.48 7.12
CA ILE A 34 -6.28 13.83 5.83
C ILE A 34 -7.35 14.05 4.77
N ALA A 35 -8.33 13.14 4.67
CA ALA A 35 -9.41 13.28 3.72
C ALA A 35 -10.26 14.54 3.94
N ALA A 36 -10.44 14.99 5.19
CA ALA A 36 -11.20 16.20 5.51
C ALA A 36 -10.44 17.49 5.15
N ASP A 37 -9.12 17.49 5.36
CA ASP A 37 -8.25 18.65 5.20
C ASP A 37 -7.72 18.83 3.77
N ASP A 38 -7.56 17.74 3.01
CA ASP A 38 -7.03 17.77 1.64
C ASP A 38 -8.05 18.27 0.61
N LYS A 39 -8.20 19.60 0.55
CA LYS A 39 -9.07 20.28 -0.41
C LYS A 39 -8.64 20.11 -1.86
N ALA A 40 -7.34 19.92 -2.11
CA ALA A 40 -6.84 19.69 -3.46
C ALA A 40 -7.30 18.31 -3.97
N GLY A 41 -7.15 17.26 -3.16
CA GLY A 41 -7.64 15.92 -3.49
C GLY A 41 -9.15 15.86 -3.62
N GLN A 42 -9.90 16.52 -2.72
CA GLN A 42 -11.37 16.61 -2.81
C GLN A 42 -11.83 17.24 -4.15
N ARG A 43 -11.20 18.35 -4.56
CA ARG A 43 -11.52 18.99 -5.85
C ARG A 43 -11.17 18.09 -7.02
N TRP A 44 -9.96 17.52 -7.02
CA TRP A 44 -9.51 16.62 -8.08
C TRP A 44 -10.44 15.41 -8.22
N SER A 45 -10.80 14.74 -7.12
CA SER A 45 -11.73 13.60 -7.15
C SER A 45 -13.08 13.99 -7.74
N ARG A 46 -13.63 15.17 -7.41
CA ARG A 46 -14.88 15.67 -7.98
C ARG A 46 -14.74 15.98 -9.47
N GLU A 47 -13.67 16.66 -9.87
CA GLU A 47 -13.43 17.06 -11.26
C GLU A 47 -13.19 15.85 -12.17
N GLN A 48 -12.54 14.81 -11.67
CA GLN A 48 -12.27 13.57 -12.41
C GLN A 48 -13.39 12.53 -12.31
N GLY A 49 -14.49 12.84 -11.60
CA GLY A 49 -15.59 11.89 -11.38
C GLY A 49 -15.18 10.64 -10.62
N TYR A 50 -14.16 10.74 -9.77
CA TYR A 50 -13.67 9.61 -8.97
C TYR A 50 -14.71 9.23 -7.89
N PRO A 51 -15.06 7.94 -7.76
CA PRO A 51 -16.02 7.50 -6.74
C PRO A 51 -15.41 7.61 -5.34
N GLY A 52 -15.75 8.70 -4.64
CA GLY A 52 -15.29 8.98 -3.29
C GLY A 52 -14.10 9.95 -3.26
N TYR A 53 -13.14 9.70 -2.37
CA TYR A 53 -11.94 10.51 -2.19
C TYR A 53 -10.69 9.65 -2.39
N THR A 54 -9.70 10.22 -3.06
CA THR A 54 -8.34 9.67 -3.09
C THR A 54 -7.32 10.79 -2.94
N SER A 55 -6.25 10.51 -2.20
CA SER A 55 -5.11 11.43 -2.07
C SER A 55 -4.09 11.27 -3.21
N TYR A 56 -4.34 10.37 -4.17
CA TYR A 56 -3.36 9.95 -5.19
C TYR A 56 -2.78 11.12 -6.00
N ALA A 57 -3.60 12.11 -6.34
CA ALA A 57 -3.21 13.26 -7.16
C ALA A 57 -2.82 14.50 -6.34
N SER A 58 -2.87 14.42 -5.01
CA SER A 58 -2.71 15.59 -4.12
C SER A 58 -1.59 15.44 -3.10
N LEU A 59 -1.31 14.23 -2.61
CA LEU A 59 -0.34 13.97 -1.54
C LEU A 59 0.64 12.85 -1.95
N ASN A 60 1.94 13.12 -1.83
CA ASN A 60 3.02 12.17 -2.18
C ASN A 60 3.93 11.81 -0.99
N ASP A 61 3.60 12.30 0.21
CA ASP A 61 4.47 12.34 1.38
C ASP A 61 3.78 11.82 2.65
N LEU A 62 2.74 10.98 2.53
CA LEU A 62 1.96 10.45 3.67
C LEU A 62 2.83 9.85 4.80
N PRO A 63 3.89 9.06 4.55
CA PRO A 63 4.76 8.55 5.61
C PRO A 63 5.52 9.64 6.38
N MET A 64 5.73 10.82 5.79
CA MET A 64 6.37 11.95 6.47
C MET A 64 5.36 12.78 7.27
N ARG A 65 4.09 12.78 6.85
CA ARG A 65 3.01 13.55 7.48
C ARG A 65 2.46 12.92 8.75
N ASP A 66 2.40 11.59 8.79
CA ASP A 66 1.76 10.88 9.89
C ASP A 66 2.54 9.60 10.26
N PRO A 67 2.86 9.41 11.56
CA PRO A 67 3.65 8.27 12.02
C PRO A 67 2.99 6.91 11.78
N ALA A 68 1.65 6.84 11.70
CA ALA A 68 0.94 5.59 11.39
C ALA A 68 1.22 5.14 9.95
N PHE A 69 1.29 6.06 8.98
CA PHE A 69 1.69 5.74 7.61
C PHE A 69 3.18 5.36 7.53
N ALA A 70 4.04 5.97 8.34
CA ALA A 70 5.45 5.57 8.45
C ALA A 70 5.59 4.13 8.96
N ALA A 71 4.82 3.77 10.00
CA ALA A 71 4.79 2.42 10.55
C ALA A 71 4.28 1.40 9.50
N LEU A 72 3.16 1.72 8.83
CA LEU A 72 2.62 0.88 7.76
C LEU A 72 3.64 0.67 6.64
N LYS A 73 4.34 1.74 6.20
CA LYS A 73 5.38 1.63 5.17
C LYS A 73 6.46 0.63 5.56
N ARG A 74 6.96 0.68 6.81
CA ARG A 74 8.01 -0.24 7.28
C ARG A 74 7.59 -1.71 7.21
N ASP A 75 6.32 -2.00 7.51
CA ASP A 75 5.82 -3.37 7.41
C ASP A 75 5.61 -3.79 5.96
N LEU A 76 5.03 -2.91 5.13
CA LEU A 76 4.90 -3.16 3.69
C LEU A 76 6.25 -3.37 3.00
N ASP A 77 7.30 -2.64 3.38
CA ASP A 77 8.66 -2.82 2.85
C ASP A 77 9.18 -4.25 3.12
N LYS A 78 8.93 -4.80 4.32
CA LYS A 78 9.30 -6.20 4.67
C LYS A 78 8.52 -7.20 3.81
N HIS A 79 7.21 -6.98 3.64
CA HIS A 79 6.36 -7.85 2.82
C HIS A 79 6.75 -7.80 1.34
N ALA A 80 7.04 -6.62 0.80
CA ALA A 80 7.52 -6.44 -0.56
C ALA A 80 8.87 -7.16 -0.78
N ALA A 81 9.81 -7.02 0.15
CA ALA A 81 11.10 -7.72 0.09
C ALA A 81 10.94 -9.25 0.15
N ALA A 82 10.04 -9.76 1.01
CA ALA A 82 9.74 -11.18 1.09
C ALA A 82 9.12 -11.71 -0.22
N PHE A 83 8.20 -10.94 -0.81
CA PHE A 83 7.58 -11.33 -2.07
C PHE A 83 8.55 -11.26 -3.26
N ALA A 84 9.43 -10.25 -3.31
CA ALA A 84 10.48 -10.17 -4.31
C ALA A 84 11.41 -11.40 -4.28
N LYS A 85 11.77 -11.89 -3.09
CA LYS A 85 12.50 -13.16 -2.93
C LYS A 85 11.71 -14.36 -3.48
N THR A 86 10.40 -14.39 -3.26
CA THR A 86 9.49 -15.45 -3.74
C THR A 86 9.34 -15.43 -5.27
N LEU A 87 9.46 -14.25 -5.87
CA LEU A 87 9.47 -14.05 -7.31
C LEU A 87 10.85 -14.30 -7.93
N HIS A 88 11.88 -14.59 -7.13
CA HIS A 88 13.26 -14.75 -7.57
C HIS A 88 13.77 -13.52 -8.35
N LEU A 89 13.38 -12.31 -7.89
CA LEU A 89 13.88 -11.08 -8.48
C LEU A 89 15.31 -10.81 -8.01
N GLU A 90 16.22 -10.61 -8.98
CA GLU A 90 17.57 -10.10 -8.75
C GLU A 90 17.52 -8.58 -8.64
N LEU A 91 17.23 -8.06 -7.44
CA LEU A 91 16.98 -6.62 -7.25
C LEU A 91 18.24 -5.74 -7.27
N GLY A 92 19.43 -6.31 -7.21
CA GLY A 92 20.69 -5.56 -7.13
C GLY A 92 20.84 -4.73 -5.84
N GLY A 93 22.07 -4.55 -5.38
CA GLY A 93 22.40 -3.65 -4.26
C GLY A 93 22.53 -4.31 -2.88
N LYS A 94 23.55 -3.86 -2.15
CA LYS A 94 23.69 -4.01 -0.69
C LYS A 94 22.74 -3.06 0.03
#